data_AF-A0A0P9SW72-F1
#
_entry.id   AF-A0A0P9SW72-F1
#
_cell.length_a   1.000
_cell.length_b   1.000
_cell.length_c   1.000
_cell.angle_alpha   90.00
_cell.angle_beta   90.00
_cell.angle_gamma   90.00
#
_symmetry.space_group_name_H-M   'P 1'
#
loop_
_entity.id
_entity.type
_entity.pdbx_description
1 polymer ?
#
loop_
_entity_poly.entity_id
_entity_poly.type
_entity_poly.pdbx_seq_one_letter_code
_entity_poly.pdbx_strand_id
1 'polypeptide(L)' 'MAPIGGFKNSGYGRESGIDSVLAYTELKTVWINLSQAPMPDPFVMR' A
#
# COMPACT_ATOMS: atom_id res chain seq x y z
N MET A 1 -9.83 -12.28 -15.18
CA MET A 1 -11.20 -12.25 -14.62
C MET A 1 -11.53 -10.82 -14.25
N ALA A 2 -12.75 -10.36 -14.48
CA ALA A 2 -13.17 -9.00 -14.17
C ALA A 2 -13.76 -8.91 -12.75
N PRO A 3 -13.51 -7.82 -12.00
CA PRO A 3 -14.06 -7.63 -10.66
C PRO A 3 -15.56 -7.30 -10.75
N ILE A 4 -16.37 -7.90 -9.88
CA ILE A 4 -17.83 -7.74 -9.82
C ILE A 4 -18.17 -7.06 -8.49
N GLY A 5 -19.01 -6.02 -8.51
CA GLY A 5 -19.44 -5.34 -7.29
C GLY A 5 -20.71 -4.52 -7.47
N GLY A 6 -21.34 -4.18 -6.36
CA GLY A 6 -22.58 -3.40 -6.32
C GLY A 6 -22.39 -1.91 -6.63
N PHE A 7 -23.49 -1.23 -6.90
CA PHE A 7 -23.56 0.24 -7.06
C PHE A 7 -24.70 0.83 -6.20
N LYS A 8 -24.49 2.03 -5.63
CA LYS A 8 -25.43 2.70 -4.70
C LYS A 8 -25.72 1.82 -3.46
N ASN A 9 -26.99 1.45 -3.26
CA ASN A 9 -27.45 0.75 -2.06
C ASN A 9 -27.27 -0.78 -2.13
N SER A 10 -26.64 -1.31 -3.17
CA SER A 10 -26.41 -2.76 -3.32
C SER A 10 -25.15 -3.27 -2.62
N GLY A 11 -24.47 -2.43 -1.84
CA GLY A 11 -23.29 -2.78 -1.04
C GLY A 11 -22.00 -2.13 -1.55
N TYR A 12 -20.93 -2.24 -0.75
CA TYR A 12 -19.60 -1.72 -1.05
C TYR A 12 -18.58 -2.87 -1.15
N GLY A 13 -17.54 -2.70 -1.97
CA GLY A 13 -16.53 -3.72 -2.23
C GLY A 13 -16.73 -4.44 -3.57
N ARG A 14 -15.73 -5.24 -3.94
CA ARG A 14 -15.76 -6.06 -5.16
C ARG A 14 -15.27 -7.46 -4.89
N GLU A 15 -15.95 -8.42 -5.52
CA GLU A 15 -15.62 -9.84 -5.53
C GLU A 15 -14.96 -10.21 -6.87
N SER A 16 -14.01 -11.15 -6.82
CA SER A 16 -13.11 -11.53 -7.91
C SER A 16 -12.07 -10.49 -8.34
N GLY A 17 -10.97 -10.98 -8.90
CA GLY A 17 -9.87 -10.14 -9.41
C GLY A 17 -8.96 -9.56 -8.32
N ILE A 18 -8.05 -8.68 -8.74
CA ILE A 18 -7.04 -8.06 -7.87
C ILE A 18 -7.69 -7.19 -6.77
N ASP A 19 -8.85 -6.59 -7.07
CA ASP A 19 -9.60 -5.73 -6.15
C ASP A 19 -10.04 -6.49 -4.90
N SER A 20 -10.37 -7.79 -5.01
CA SER A 20 -10.77 -8.59 -3.85
C SER A 20 -9.62 -8.93 -2.92
N VAL A 21 -8.40 -9.09 -3.45
CA VAL A 21 -7.23 -9.37 -2.60
C VAL A 21 -6.97 -8.19 -1.66
N LEU A 22 -7.10 -6.97 -2.18
CA LEU A 22 -6.94 -5.73 -1.41
C LEU A 22 -8.00 -5.56 -0.32
N ALA A 23 -9.17 -6.21 -0.43
CA ALA A 23 -10.18 -6.18 0.63
C ALA A 23 -9.82 -7.02 1.87
N TYR A 24 -8.91 -8.01 1.71
CA TYR A 24 -8.50 -8.92 2.78
C TYR A 24 -7.01 -8.77 3.18
N THR A 25 -6.31 -7.81 2.59
CA THR A 25 -4.89 -7.56 2.86
C THR A 25 -4.64 -6.07 3.08
N GLU A 26 -3.66 -5.73 3.91
CA GLU A 26 -3.21 -4.35 4.10
C GLU A 26 -1.80 -4.14 3.53
N LEU A 27 -1.55 -2.94 3.00
CA LEU A 27 -0.26 -2.59 2.42
C LEU A 27 0.74 -2.22 3.54
N LYS A 28 1.82 -2.99 3.64
CA LYS A 28 2.94 -2.73 4.54
C LYS A 28 4.21 -2.46 3.75
N THR A 29 4.73 -1.24 3.85
CA THR A 29 5.98 -0.83 3.19
C THR A 29 7.10 -0.74 4.22
N VAL A 30 8.24 -1.39 3.95
CA VAL A 30 9.44 -1.34 4.79
C VAL A 30 10.61 -0.86 3.94
N TRP A 31 11.32 0.15 4.44
CA TRP A 31 12.53 0.67 3.83
C TRP A 31 13.74 0.29 4.68
N ILE A 32 14.78 -0.25 4.05
CA ILE A 32 16.02 -0.67 4.71
C ILE A 32 17.17 0.06 4.05
N ASN A 33 17.94 0.81 4.85
CA ASN A 33 19.18 1.42 4.39
C ASN A 33 20.33 0.40 4.51
N LEU A 34 20.97 0.07 3.39
CA LEU A 34 22.08 -0.89 3.32
C LEU A 34 23.47 -0.21 3.41
N SER A 35 23.51 1.12 3.48
CA SER A 35 24.76 1.87 3.62
C SER A 35 25.45 1.55 4.95
N GLN A 36 26.76 1.31 4.89
CA GLN A 36 27.61 1.24 6.09
C GLN A 36 27.97 2.63 6.64
N ALA A 37 27.90 3.67 5.80
CA ALA A 37 28.12 5.04 6.24
C ALA A 37 26.86 5.58 6.93
N PRO A 38 27.01 6.31 8.06
CA PRO A 38 25.88 6.91 8.76
C PRO A 38 25.20 7.96 7.88
N MET A 39 23.87 8.11 8.05
CA MET A 39 23.12 9.19 7.42
C MET A 39 23.70 10.53 7.92
N PRO A 40 24.11 11.46 7.03
CA PRO A 40 24.64 12.75 7.45
C PRO A 40 23.57 13.57 8.17
N ASP A 41 23.99 14.35 9.16
CA ASP A 41 23.10 15.25 9.92
C ASP A 41 22.54 16.35 8.99
N PRO A 42 21.21 16.42 8.79
CA PRO A 42 20.59 17.41 7.90
C PRO A 42 20.59 18.84 8.46
N PHE A 43 20.98 19.06 9.73
CA PHE A 43 20.91 20.38 10.38
C PHE A 43 22.25 21.11 10.53
N VAL A 44 23.33 20.59 9.93
CA VAL A 44 24.61 21.31 9.91
C VAL A 44 24.52 22.50 8.96
N MET A 45 24.49 23.71 9.54
CA MET A 45 24.59 24.97 8.79
C MET A 45 26.01 25.08 8.22
N ARG A 46 26.13 25.20 6.89
CA ARG A 46 27.41 25.37 6.19
C ARG A 46 27.88 26.82 6.23
#